data_AF-A0A9X2KH95-F1
#
_entry.id   AF-A0A9X2KH95-F1
#
_cell.length_a   1.000
_cell.length_b   1.000
_cell.length_c   1.000
_cell.angle_alpha   90.00
_cell.angle_beta   90.00
_cell.angle_gamma   90.00
#
_symmetry.space_group_name_H-M   'P 1'
#
loop_
_entity.id
_entity.type
_entity.pdbx_description
1 polymer ?
#
loop_
_entity_poly.entity_id
_entity_poly.type
_entity_poly.pdbx_seq_one_letter_code
_entity_poly.pdbx_strand_id
1 'polypeptide(L)'
;MFEPPAAAPLAVTELISPVSGPLVDLSEVPDLLYSERLLGPGIAIEPRDGLITAPIAGTVRTCPGSHHAFYLEAGDGTQILVHVGVDAHVLRGLGFLPLVEEGQSVHATQALCLVDLEYLRIAGLPTVCTVTVTRNGDRAEFTAPGGPAVGARTALGRIRERAGRGRGRTGRDWERVGRNRERAGREWAWRDRERAGRGRADAGRGDDAAPGPPAGAPNVRGSRPR
;
A
#
# COMPACT_ATOMS: atom_id res chain seq x y z
N MET A 1 31.52 13.66 44.25
CA MET A 1 31.51 13.71 42.77
C MET A 1 30.63 12.55 42.33
N PHE A 2 29.38 12.81 41.94
CA PHE A 2 28.43 11.77 41.54
C PHE A 2 28.55 11.67 40.02
N GLU A 3 29.28 10.66 39.54
CA GLU A 3 29.30 10.34 38.11
C GLU A 3 27.88 9.88 37.73
N PRO A 4 27.24 10.49 36.72
CA PRO A 4 25.96 9.97 36.24
C PRO A 4 26.20 8.56 35.72
N PRO A 5 25.31 7.59 36.02
CA PRO A 5 25.46 6.24 35.50
C PRO A 5 25.52 6.31 33.97
N ALA A 6 26.53 5.66 33.39
CA ALA A 6 26.64 5.50 31.95
C ALA A 6 25.30 4.97 31.41
N ALA A 7 24.69 5.73 30.50
CA ALA A 7 23.43 5.35 29.88
C ALA A 7 23.58 3.94 29.30
N ALA A 8 22.72 3.01 29.72
CA ALA A 8 22.70 1.66 29.18
C ALA A 8 22.63 1.73 27.64
N PRO A 9 23.42 0.91 26.91
CA PRO A 9 23.42 0.96 25.45
C PRO A 9 21.98 0.78 24.95
N LEU A 10 21.51 1.74 24.16
CA LEU A 10 20.22 1.63 23.48
C LEU A 10 20.29 0.38 22.60
N ALA A 11 19.35 -0.55 22.76
CA ALA A 11 19.23 -1.64 21.81
C ALA A 11 18.92 -1.06 20.43
N VAL A 12 19.55 -1.59 19.38
CA VAL A 12 19.40 -1.09 18.02
C VAL A 12 18.95 -2.25 17.16
N THR A 13 17.79 -2.09 16.52
CA THR A 13 17.26 -3.12 15.62
C THR A 13 17.50 -2.69 14.18
N GLU A 14 18.10 -3.58 13.37
CA GLU A 14 18.40 -3.31 11.97
C GLU A 14 17.18 -3.57 11.09
N LEU A 15 16.91 -2.64 10.16
CA LEU A 15 15.93 -2.81 9.10
C LEU A 15 16.63 -3.36 7.87
N ILE A 16 16.05 -4.42 7.31
CA ILE A 16 16.60 -5.14 6.18
C ILE A 16 15.74 -4.92 4.94
N SER A 17 16.36 -4.88 3.77
CA SER A 17 15.66 -4.69 2.50
C SER A 17 14.72 -5.85 2.21
N PRO A 18 13.40 -5.59 1.98
CA PRO A 18 12.43 -6.65 1.70
C PRO A 18 12.62 -7.23 0.30
N VAL A 19 13.23 -6.46 -0.61
CA VAL A 19 13.47 -6.79 -2.02
C VAL A 19 14.86 -6.35 -2.44
N SER A 20 15.32 -6.82 -3.61
CA SER A 20 16.49 -6.27 -4.30
C SER A 20 16.05 -5.26 -5.37
N GLY A 21 16.84 -4.21 -5.62
CA GLY A 21 16.49 -3.22 -6.63
C GLY A 21 17.14 -1.85 -6.52
N PRO A 22 17.00 -0.98 -7.54
CA PRO A 22 17.40 0.41 -7.41
C PRO A 22 16.54 1.12 -6.38
N LEU A 23 17.17 2.05 -5.66
CA LEU A 23 16.47 2.96 -4.76
C LEU A 23 15.69 3.98 -5.58
N VAL A 24 14.52 4.34 -5.06
CA VAL A 24 13.65 5.38 -5.61
C VAL A 24 13.50 6.44 -4.53
N ASP A 25 13.57 7.73 -4.88
CA ASP A 25 13.26 8.76 -3.89
C ASP A 25 11.79 8.62 -3.50
N LEU A 26 11.48 8.71 -2.21
CA LEU A 26 10.09 8.74 -1.76
C LEU A 26 9.31 9.85 -2.48
N SER A 27 9.92 11.00 -2.79
CA SER A 27 9.27 12.09 -3.52
C SER A 27 8.87 11.74 -4.95
N GLU A 28 9.49 10.72 -5.55
CA GLU A 28 9.19 10.23 -6.90
C GLU A 28 8.10 9.15 -6.90
N VAL A 29 7.72 8.62 -5.73
CA VAL A 29 6.62 7.66 -5.61
C VAL A 29 5.31 8.38 -5.93
N PRO A 30 4.48 7.89 -6.88
CA PRO A 30 3.27 8.57 -7.34
C PRO A 30 2.08 8.42 -6.36
N ASP A 31 2.31 8.65 -5.06
CA ASP A 31 1.31 8.65 -4.00
C ASP A 31 1.75 9.61 -2.88
N LEU A 32 0.88 10.58 -2.58
CA LEU A 32 1.13 11.65 -1.61
C LEU A 32 1.44 11.14 -0.20
N LEU A 33 0.93 9.97 0.18
CA LEU A 33 1.24 9.39 1.48
C LEU A 33 2.74 9.05 1.63
N TYR A 34 3.40 8.74 0.52
CA TYR A 34 4.83 8.45 0.44
C TYR A 34 5.63 9.69 0.04
N SER A 35 5.22 10.43 -1.01
CA SER A 35 5.97 11.57 -1.52
C SER A 35 6.09 12.71 -0.52
N GLU A 36 5.05 12.94 0.28
CA GLU A 36 5.03 13.94 1.35
C GLU A 36 5.40 13.34 2.72
N ARG A 37 5.82 12.07 2.77
CA ARG A 37 6.24 11.35 3.99
C ARG A 37 5.20 11.39 5.13
N LEU A 38 3.91 11.45 4.78
CA LEU A 38 2.81 11.59 5.75
C LEU A 38 2.63 10.36 6.64
N LEU A 39 3.04 9.19 6.14
CA LEU A 39 3.04 7.93 6.89
C LEU A 39 4.21 7.82 7.86
N GLY A 40 5.25 8.63 7.69
CA GLY A 40 6.50 8.56 8.45
C GLY A 40 7.74 8.42 7.56
N PRO A 41 8.92 8.28 8.17
CA PRO A 41 10.15 8.04 7.42
C PRO A 41 10.12 6.66 6.76
N GLY A 42 10.70 6.56 5.57
CA GLY A 42 10.74 5.34 4.81
C GLY A 42 11.77 5.35 3.70
N ILE A 43 11.75 4.28 2.91
CA ILE A 43 12.53 4.13 1.69
C ILE A 43 11.69 3.44 0.62
N ALA A 44 11.93 3.79 -0.64
CA ALA A 44 11.30 3.17 -1.80
C ALA A 44 12.36 2.46 -2.64
N ILE A 45 11.97 1.30 -3.17
CA ILE A 45 12.83 0.40 -3.94
C ILE A 45 12.01 -0.11 -5.12
N GLU A 46 12.56 -0.05 -6.32
CA GLU A 46 11.95 -0.69 -7.49
C GLU A 46 12.35 -2.17 -7.50
N PRO A 47 11.43 -3.12 -7.23
CA PRO A 47 11.80 -4.52 -7.06
C PRO A 47 12.29 -5.15 -8.38
N ARG A 48 13.41 -5.88 -8.31
CA ARG A 48 13.91 -6.70 -9.41
C ARG A 48 13.20 -8.05 -9.51
N ASP A 49 12.78 -8.58 -8.38
CA ASP A 49 12.14 -9.89 -8.24
C ASP A 49 10.86 -9.77 -7.40
N GLY A 50 9.97 -10.75 -7.57
CA GLY A 50 8.64 -10.74 -6.95
C GLY A 50 8.61 -11.25 -5.51
N LEU A 51 9.73 -11.65 -4.91
CA LEU A 51 9.74 -12.20 -3.56
C LEU A 51 9.89 -11.08 -2.54
N ILE A 52 8.79 -10.79 -1.83
CA ILE A 52 8.76 -9.75 -0.80
C ILE A 52 9.00 -10.41 0.55
N THR A 53 10.00 -9.91 1.27
CA THR A 53 10.39 -10.46 2.58
C THR A 53 10.18 -9.46 3.71
N ALA A 54 10.13 -9.96 4.95
CA ALA A 54 9.96 -9.13 6.13
C ALA A 54 11.22 -8.30 6.40
N PRO A 55 11.14 -6.97 6.53
CA PRO A 55 12.31 -6.13 6.81
C PRO A 55 12.80 -6.24 8.26
N ILE A 56 11.99 -6.81 9.16
CA ILE A 56 12.28 -6.96 10.59
C ILE A 56 11.57 -8.20 11.13
N ALA A 57 12.02 -8.71 12.27
CA ALA A 57 11.25 -9.68 13.03
C ALA A 57 10.07 -8.99 13.75
N GLY A 58 8.90 -9.63 13.77
CA GLY A 58 7.70 -9.07 14.38
C GLY A 58 6.46 -9.91 14.15
N THR A 59 5.29 -9.32 14.41
CA THR A 59 3.99 -9.94 14.14
C THR A 59 3.30 -9.22 12.98
N VAL A 60 2.76 -9.97 12.03
CA VAL A 60 1.88 -9.46 10.98
C VAL A 60 0.58 -9.01 11.65
N ARG A 61 0.33 -7.71 11.73
CA ARG A 61 -0.87 -7.15 12.35
C ARG A 61 -2.04 -7.08 11.39
N THR A 62 -1.77 -6.72 10.15
CA THR A 62 -2.80 -6.57 9.12
C THR A 62 -2.21 -6.86 7.76
N CYS A 63 -2.96 -7.61 6.96
CA CYS A 63 -2.73 -7.85 5.55
C CYS A 63 -4.08 -7.64 4.85
N PRO A 64 -4.30 -6.49 4.17
CA PRO A 64 -5.53 -6.27 3.43
C PRO A 64 -5.79 -7.44 2.47
N GLY A 65 -7.05 -7.81 2.23
CA GLY A 65 -7.39 -8.97 1.38
C GLY A 65 -6.90 -8.89 -0.08
N SER A 66 -6.34 -7.77 -0.50
CA SER A 66 -5.62 -7.63 -1.78
C SER A 66 -4.12 -7.94 -1.69
N HIS A 67 -3.59 -8.29 -0.51
CA HIS A 67 -2.24 -8.81 -0.26
C HIS A 67 -1.04 -7.99 -0.79
N HIS A 68 -1.27 -6.72 -1.09
CA HIS A 68 -0.26 -5.76 -1.56
C HIS A 68 0.41 -4.97 -0.43
N ALA A 69 -0.05 -5.10 0.82
CA ALA A 69 0.48 -4.38 1.97
C ALA A 69 0.55 -5.27 3.21
N PHE A 70 1.60 -5.10 4.00
CA PHE A 70 1.85 -5.85 5.24
C PHE A 70 2.24 -4.90 6.35
N TYR A 71 1.39 -4.82 7.37
CA TYR A 71 1.69 -4.08 8.60
C TYR A 71 2.35 -5.04 9.59
N LEU A 72 3.60 -4.75 9.92
CA LEU A 72 4.39 -5.50 10.89
C LEU A 72 4.53 -4.69 12.18
N GLU A 73 4.43 -5.35 13.31
CA GLU A 73 4.75 -4.77 14.62
C GLU A 73 5.92 -5.53 15.25
N ALA A 74 7.01 -4.81 15.50
CA ALA A 74 8.18 -5.34 16.19
C ALA A 74 7.94 -5.42 17.71
N GLY A 75 8.78 -6.18 18.41
CA GLY A 75 8.63 -6.43 19.85
C GLY A 75 8.71 -5.18 20.75
N ASP A 76 9.34 -4.11 20.25
CA ASP A 76 9.45 -2.80 20.90
C ASP A 76 8.22 -1.88 20.66
N GLY A 77 7.24 -2.37 19.90
CA GLY A 77 6.02 -1.64 19.52
C GLY A 77 6.19 -0.74 18.29
N THR A 78 7.34 -0.78 17.61
CA THR A 78 7.55 -0.11 16.32
C THR A 78 6.70 -0.75 15.24
N GLN A 79 6.02 0.07 14.44
CA GLN A 79 5.15 -0.40 13.36
C GLN A 79 5.75 -0.04 12.01
N ILE A 80 5.82 -1.02 11.13
CA ILE A 80 6.41 -0.91 9.79
C ILE A 80 5.34 -1.34 8.79
N LEU A 81 5.20 -0.54 7.74
CA LEU A 81 4.41 -0.85 6.57
C LEU A 81 5.34 -1.27 5.43
N VAL A 82 5.17 -2.48 4.94
CA VAL A 82 5.70 -2.92 3.65
C VAL A 82 4.56 -2.83 2.64
N HIS A 83 4.68 -2.00 1.62
CA HIS A 83 3.64 -1.80 0.61
C HIS A 83 4.24 -1.98 -0.78
N VAL A 84 3.60 -2.80 -1.61
CA VAL A 84 4.11 -3.24 -2.90
C VAL A 84 3.13 -2.84 -3.98
N GLY A 85 3.62 -1.99 -4.87
CA GLY A 85 2.85 -1.40 -5.94
C GLY A 85 1.92 -0.29 -5.47
N VAL A 86 1.91 0.82 -6.21
CA VAL A 86 1.03 1.94 -5.92
C VAL A 86 -0.35 1.65 -6.50
N ASP A 87 -1.40 1.90 -5.72
CA ASP A 87 -2.80 1.63 -6.09
C ASP A 87 -3.15 0.17 -6.41
N ALA A 88 -2.26 -0.80 -6.16
CA ALA A 88 -2.47 -2.22 -6.49
C ALA A 88 -3.68 -2.89 -5.82
N HIS A 89 -4.31 -2.23 -4.84
CA HIS A 89 -5.58 -2.66 -4.27
C HIS A 89 -6.69 -2.86 -5.33
N VAL A 90 -6.65 -2.14 -6.46
CA VAL A 90 -7.63 -2.27 -7.55
C VAL A 90 -7.63 -3.67 -8.18
N LEU A 91 -6.52 -4.40 -8.07
CA LEU A 91 -6.38 -5.77 -8.58
C LEU A 91 -7.07 -6.81 -7.71
N ARG A 92 -7.58 -6.42 -6.52
CA ARG A 92 -8.33 -7.30 -5.60
C ARG A 92 -7.59 -8.62 -5.28
N GLY A 93 -6.26 -8.55 -5.19
CA GLY A 93 -5.41 -9.70 -4.87
C GLY A 93 -4.86 -10.46 -6.09
N LEU A 94 -5.30 -10.14 -7.31
CA LEU A 94 -4.71 -10.71 -8.52
C LEU A 94 -3.25 -10.24 -8.66
N GLY A 95 -2.35 -11.18 -8.94
CA GLY A 95 -0.91 -10.93 -8.99
C GLY A 95 -0.21 -10.98 -7.62
N PHE A 96 -0.92 -11.27 -6.54
CA PHE A 96 -0.34 -11.40 -5.20
C PHE A 96 -0.67 -12.78 -4.60
N LEU A 97 0.38 -13.51 -4.21
CA LEU A 97 0.26 -14.77 -3.48
C LEU A 97 0.80 -14.56 -2.05
N PRO A 98 -0.07 -14.41 -1.04
CA PRO A 98 0.38 -14.28 0.34
C PRO A 98 1.02 -15.59 0.83
N LEU A 99 2.10 -15.47 1.60
CA LEU A 99 2.82 -16.59 2.22
C LEU A 99 2.74 -16.54 3.75
N VAL A 100 2.02 -15.54 4.28
CA VAL A 100 1.79 -15.33 5.71
C VAL A 100 0.34 -14.92 5.95
N GLU A 101 -0.09 -15.12 7.19
CA GLU A 101 -1.44 -14.77 7.65
C GLU A 101 -1.40 -13.67 8.72
N GLU A 102 -2.53 -12.99 8.93
CA GLU A 102 -2.67 -12.04 10.04
C GLU A 102 -2.50 -12.75 11.39
N GLY A 103 -1.78 -12.11 12.31
CA GLY A 103 -1.41 -12.66 13.61
C GLY A 103 -0.16 -13.55 13.58
N GLN A 104 0.35 -13.91 12.41
CA GLN A 104 1.56 -14.73 12.29
C GLN A 104 2.80 -13.96 12.76
N SER A 105 3.66 -14.63 13.53
CA SER A 105 4.99 -14.12 13.85
C SER A 105 5.96 -14.46 12.73
N VAL A 106 6.77 -13.48 12.34
CA VAL A 106 7.74 -13.58 11.24
C VAL A 106 9.12 -13.18 11.75
N HIS A 107 10.17 -13.82 11.22
CA HIS A 107 11.55 -13.37 11.40
C HIS A 107 11.97 -12.45 10.25
N ALA A 108 13.02 -11.65 10.45
CA ALA A 108 13.56 -10.82 9.38
C ALA A 108 13.96 -11.69 8.18
N THR A 109 13.72 -11.21 6.97
CA THR A 109 13.93 -11.89 5.68
C THR A 109 13.00 -13.07 5.40
N GLN A 110 12.06 -13.40 6.30
CA GLN A 110 11.02 -14.39 6.02
C GLN A 110 10.13 -13.89 4.87
N ALA A 111 9.75 -14.79 3.96
CA ALA A 111 8.85 -14.46 2.85
C ALA A 111 7.47 -14.02 3.37
N LEU A 112 6.97 -12.91 2.85
CA LEU A 112 5.64 -12.35 3.13
C LEU A 112 4.67 -12.65 1.99
N CYS A 113 5.09 -12.40 0.75
CA CYS A 113 4.31 -12.73 -0.44
C CYS A 113 5.19 -12.90 -1.68
N LEU A 114 4.62 -13.53 -2.69
CA LEU A 114 5.09 -13.51 -4.06
C LEU A 114 4.21 -12.57 -4.87
N VAL A 115 4.84 -11.73 -5.69
CA VAL A 115 4.17 -10.74 -6.54
C VAL A 115 4.53 -10.97 -7.99
N ASP A 116 3.52 -11.00 -8.85
CA ASP A 116 3.71 -10.99 -10.29
C ASP A 116 3.92 -9.53 -10.76
N LEU A 117 5.18 -9.11 -10.74
CA LEU A 117 5.56 -7.75 -11.15
C LEU A 117 5.18 -7.45 -12.61
N GLU A 118 5.18 -8.46 -13.48
CA GLU A 118 4.83 -8.28 -14.88
C GLU A 118 3.34 -8.03 -15.04
N TYR A 119 2.51 -8.76 -14.27
CA TYR A 119 1.08 -8.49 -14.21
C TYR A 119 0.77 -7.05 -13.77
N LEU A 120 1.48 -6.53 -12.76
CA LEU A 120 1.34 -5.14 -12.33
C LEU A 120 1.71 -4.15 -13.44
N ARG A 121 2.80 -4.40 -14.17
CA ARG A 121 3.22 -3.55 -15.31
C ARG A 121 2.21 -3.56 -16.45
N ILE A 122 1.69 -4.74 -16.80
CA ILE A 122 0.65 -4.88 -17.84
C ILE A 122 -0.64 -4.15 -17.43
N ALA A 123 -0.97 -4.17 -16.13
CA ALA A 123 -2.09 -3.40 -15.58
C ALA A 123 -1.83 -1.88 -15.50
N GLY A 124 -0.63 -1.41 -15.86
CA GLY A 124 -0.26 0.00 -15.83
C GLY A 124 -0.04 0.56 -14.43
N LEU A 125 0.29 -0.30 -13.46
CA LEU A 125 0.48 0.08 -12.07
C LEU A 125 1.98 0.15 -11.72
N PRO A 126 2.43 1.15 -10.94
CA PRO A 126 3.80 1.20 -10.44
C PRO A 126 4.09 -0.04 -9.58
N THR A 127 5.28 -0.63 -9.74
CA THR A 127 5.74 -1.83 -9.01
C THR A 127 6.54 -1.51 -7.75
N VAL A 128 6.83 -0.22 -7.51
CA VAL A 128 7.64 0.25 -6.38
C VAL A 128 7.21 -0.39 -5.05
N CYS A 129 8.19 -0.94 -4.34
CA CYS A 129 8.05 -1.42 -2.98
C CYS A 129 8.52 -0.34 -2.00
N THR A 130 7.72 -0.05 -0.99
CA THR A 130 8.02 0.93 0.05
C THR A 130 8.11 0.26 1.41
N VAL A 131 9.05 0.71 2.22
CA VAL A 131 9.19 0.36 3.64
C VAL A 131 9.11 1.63 4.44
N THR A 132 8.05 1.76 5.24
CA THR A 132 7.77 2.99 6.00
C THR A 132 7.54 2.68 7.46
N VAL A 133 8.17 3.43 8.37
CA VAL A 133 7.93 3.31 9.80
C VAL A 133 6.75 4.20 10.18
N THR A 134 5.60 3.58 10.45
CA THR A 134 4.32 4.26 10.69
C THR A 134 4.07 4.62 12.15
N ARG A 135 4.84 4.02 13.07
CA ARG A 135 4.82 4.34 14.50
C ARG A 135 6.22 4.24 15.09
N ASN A 136 6.57 5.17 15.97
CA ASN A 136 7.94 5.37 16.48
C ASN A 136 8.96 5.74 15.38
N GLY A 137 8.51 6.42 14.33
CA GLY A 137 9.37 6.84 13.20
C GLY A 137 10.47 7.81 13.59
N ASP A 138 10.30 8.57 14.68
CA ASP A 138 11.34 9.44 15.26
C ASP A 138 12.62 8.69 15.65
N ARG A 139 12.54 7.36 15.76
CA ARG A 139 13.65 6.47 16.12
C ARG A 139 14.29 5.78 14.93
N ALA A 140 13.69 5.89 13.75
CA ALA A 140 14.13 5.23 12.54
C ALA A 140 15.14 6.11 11.80
N GLU A 141 16.33 5.57 11.60
CA GLU A 141 17.40 6.19 10.84
C GLU A 141 17.67 5.31 9.63
N PHE A 142 17.17 5.74 8.46
CA PHE A 142 17.47 5.09 7.20
C PHE A 142 18.88 5.49 6.77
N THR A 143 19.75 4.50 6.59
CA THR A 143 21.09 4.72 6.07
C THR A 143 21.04 4.42 4.59
N ALA A 144 21.32 5.40 3.74
CA ALA A 144 21.49 5.13 2.33
C ALA A 144 22.58 4.06 2.19
N PRO A 145 22.29 2.89 1.59
CA PRO A 145 23.33 1.99 1.13
C PRO A 145 24.23 2.82 0.20
N GLY A 146 25.54 2.64 0.26
CA GLY A 146 26.53 3.50 -0.41
C GLY A 146 26.51 3.48 -1.95
N GLY A 147 25.37 3.24 -2.59
CA GLY A 147 25.15 3.20 -4.03
C GLY A 147 23.65 3.32 -4.40
N PRO A 148 23.34 3.35 -5.71
CA PRO A 148 21.98 3.62 -6.21
C PRO A 148 21.01 2.43 -6.08
N ALA A 149 21.45 1.31 -5.50
CA ALA A 149 20.67 0.08 -5.43
C ALA A 149 20.99 -0.71 -4.16
N VAL A 150 20.02 -1.54 -3.76
CA VAL A 150 20.10 -2.47 -2.63
C VAL A 150 20.02 -3.90 -3.12
N GLY A 151 20.84 -4.78 -2.54
CA GLY A 151 20.60 -6.22 -2.62
C GLY A 151 19.45 -6.62 -1.70
N ALA A 152 18.79 -7.73 -1.99
CA ALA A 152 17.91 -8.36 -1.02
C ALA A 152 18.73 -8.65 0.25
N ARG A 153 18.10 -8.48 1.42
CA ARG A 153 18.76 -8.68 2.72
C ARG A 153 19.85 -7.67 3.09
N THR A 154 20.00 -6.58 2.35
CA THR A 154 20.90 -5.46 2.71
C THR A 154 20.30 -4.63 3.83
N ALA A 155 21.11 -4.13 4.75
CA ALA A 155 20.66 -3.17 5.76
C ALA A 155 20.19 -1.87 5.11
N LEU A 156 18.96 -1.45 5.42
CA LEU A 156 18.36 -0.18 5.00
C LEU A 156 18.51 0.92 6.05
N GLY A 157 18.74 0.53 7.30
CA GLY A 157 18.75 1.48 8.41
C GLY A 157 18.62 0.80 9.75
N ARG A 158 18.43 1.62 10.79
CA ARG A 158 18.35 1.17 12.18
C ARG A 158 17.20 1.87 12.89
N ILE A 159 16.53 1.14 13.76
CA ILE A 159 15.56 1.67 14.71
C ILE A 159 16.23 1.67 16.09
N ARG A 160 16.33 2.83 16.72
CA ARG A 160 16.89 2.97 18.07
C ARG A 160 15.80 2.65 19.09
N GLU A 161 16.02 1.67 19.97
CA GLU A 161 15.12 1.42 21.09
C GLU A 161 15.30 2.47 22.18
N ARG A 162 14.24 2.77 22.91
CA ARG A 162 14.32 3.66 24.07
C ARG A 162 14.77 2.84 25.28
N ALA A 163 15.84 3.26 25.96
CA ALA A 163 16.17 2.72 27.27
C ALA A 163 14.97 2.89 28.21
N GLY A 164 14.39 1.76 28.63
CA GLY A 164 13.47 1.60 29.75
C GLY A 164 12.33 2.62 29.89
N ARG A 165 11.16 2.31 29.32
CA ARG A 165 9.89 2.51 30.03
C ARG A 165 9.01 1.28 29.82
N GLY A 166 8.59 0.67 30.92
CA GLY A 166 7.89 -0.60 30.95
C GLY A 166 6.65 -0.65 30.06
N ARG A 167 6.28 -1.88 29.69
CA ARG A 167 5.04 -2.24 28.99
C ARG A 167 3.86 -1.47 29.59
N GLY A 168 3.43 -0.41 28.90
CA GLY A 168 2.39 0.48 29.40
C GLY A 168 1.61 1.09 28.24
N ARG A 169 0.36 0.61 28.09
CA ARG A 169 -0.72 1.06 27.20
C ARG A 169 -0.61 0.67 25.72
N THR A 170 -1.05 -0.56 25.47
CA THR A 170 -1.77 -0.92 24.24
C THR A 170 -3.03 -0.06 24.13
N GLY A 171 -3.08 0.87 23.17
CA GLY A 171 -4.21 1.77 23.06
C GLY A 171 -4.21 2.61 21.79
N ARG A 172 -4.78 2.03 20.72
CA ARG A 172 -5.49 2.70 19.61
C ARG A 172 -4.78 3.88 18.91
N ASP A 173 -3.78 3.59 18.07
CA ASP A 173 -3.32 4.51 17.00
C ASP A 173 -3.92 4.19 15.61
N TRP A 174 -4.56 3.02 15.44
CA TRP A 174 -5.11 2.54 14.16
C TRP A 174 -6.25 3.39 13.61
N GLU A 175 -6.99 4.10 14.47
CA GLU A 175 -8.01 5.04 14.04
C GLU A 175 -7.41 6.28 13.34
N ARG A 176 -6.12 6.62 13.54
CA ARG A 176 -5.51 7.78 12.86
C ARG A 176 -5.17 7.46 11.41
N VAL A 177 -4.66 6.25 11.13
CA VAL A 177 -4.42 5.75 9.77
C VAL A 177 -5.76 5.45 9.08
N GLY A 178 -6.71 4.83 9.78
CA GLY A 178 -8.08 4.63 9.31
C GLY A 178 -8.81 5.94 9.00
N ARG A 179 -8.70 6.98 9.85
CA ARG A 179 -9.27 8.31 9.60
C ARG A 179 -8.55 9.07 8.49
N ASN A 180 -7.25 8.88 8.31
CA ASN A 180 -6.53 9.44 7.16
C ASN A 180 -6.99 8.77 5.86
N ARG A 181 -7.24 7.45 5.89
CA ARG A 181 -7.87 6.68 4.80
C ARG A 181 -9.32 7.08 4.55
N GLU A 182 -10.08 7.46 5.58
CA GLU A 182 -11.47 7.92 5.44
C GLU A 182 -11.55 9.37 4.92
N ARG A 183 -10.61 10.25 5.28
CA ARG A 183 -10.47 11.58 4.68
C ARG A 183 -9.98 11.51 3.23
N ALA A 184 -8.97 10.69 2.95
CA ALA A 184 -8.55 10.39 1.58
C ALA A 184 -9.72 9.77 0.81
N GLY A 185 -10.38 8.73 1.31
CA GLY A 185 -11.55 8.12 0.65
C GLY A 185 -12.68 9.10 0.32
N ARG A 186 -12.90 10.14 1.14
CA ARG A 186 -13.90 11.20 0.89
C ARG A 186 -13.45 12.24 -0.14
N GLU A 187 -12.17 12.60 -0.20
CA GLU A 187 -11.62 13.43 -1.28
C GLU A 187 -11.55 12.67 -2.62
N TRP A 188 -11.36 11.35 -2.57
CA TRP A 188 -11.26 10.50 -3.75
C TRP A 188 -12.65 10.18 -4.35
N ALA A 189 -13.69 10.00 -3.54
CA ALA A 189 -15.09 9.91 -3.99
C ALA A 189 -15.64 11.22 -4.61
N TRP A 190 -14.93 12.35 -4.45
CA TRP A 190 -15.21 13.61 -5.12
C TRP A 190 -14.54 13.66 -6.52
N ARG A 191 -13.27 13.23 -6.65
CA ARG A 191 -12.54 13.20 -7.93
C ARG A 191 -13.03 12.15 -8.93
N ASP A 192 -13.57 11.04 -8.46
CA ASP A 192 -14.16 9.99 -9.32
C ASP A 192 -15.41 10.49 -10.08
N ARG A 193 -16.16 11.42 -9.48
CA ARG A 193 -17.29 12.12 -10.11
C ARG A 193 -16.86 13.11 -11.19
N GLU A 194 -15.70 13.75 -11.05
CA GLU A 194 -15.22 14.73 -12.05
C GLU A 194 -14.63 14.06 -13.30
N ARG A 195 -13.99 12.89 -13.19
CA ARG A 195 -13.52 12.12 -14.36
C ARG A 195 -14.66 11.44 -15.11
N ALA A 196 -15.70 10.98 -14.41
CA ALA A 196 -16.91 10.45 -15.05
C ALA A 196 -17.75 11.53 -15.77
N GLY A 197 -17.61 12.81 -15.40
CA GLY A 197 -18.35 13.92 -15.99
C GLY A 197 -17.78 14.50 -17.30
N ARG A 198 -16.50 14.25 -17.62
CA ARG A 198 -15.84 14.80 -18.82
C ARG A 198 -15.87 13.89 -20.05
N GLY A 199 -16.66 12.82 -20.02
CA GLY A 199 -16.84 11.87 -21.13
C GLY A 199 -18.17 11.97 -21.88
N ARG A 200 -19.04 12.92 -21.55
CA ARG A 200 -20.38 13.08 -22.17
C ARG A 200 -20.63 14.47 -22.77
N ALA A 201 -19.59 15.09 -23.31
CA ALA A 201 -19.71 16.37 -24.00
C ALA A 201 -18.95 16.35 -25.34
N ASP A 202 -19.14 15.30 -26.14
CA ASP A 202 -18.82 15.33 -27.56
C ASP A 202 -19.63 14.24 -28.31
N ALA A 203 -20.93 14.48 -28.43
CA ALA A 203 -21.78 13.81 -29.40
C ALA A 203 -22.83 14.84 -29.85
N GLY A 204 -22.77 15.19 -31.12
CA GLY A 204 -23.35 16.39 -31.70
C GLY A 204 -24.88 16.48 -31.64
N ARG A 205 -25.32 17.74 -31.69
CA ARG A 205 -26.67 18.21 -31.94
C ARG A 205 -27.20 17.70 -33.29
N GLY A 206 -28.52 17.45 -33.34
CA GLY A 206 -29.26 17.19 -34.57
C GLY A 206 -30.75 16.92 -34.33
N ASP A 207 -31.46 17.99 -33.98
CA ASP A 207 -32.84 18.38 -34.34
C ASP A 207 -34.05 17.42 -34.16
N ASP A 208 -34.89 17.80 -33.20
CA ASP A 208 -36.35 18.03 -33.26
C ASP A 208 -37.24 17.17 -34.18
N ALA A 209 -38.12 16.36 -33.56
CA ALA A 209 -39.59 16.51 -33.64
C ALA A 209 -40.32 15.27 -33.08
N ALA A 210 -41.13 15.46 -32.04
CA ALA A 210 -42.34 14.66 -31.78
C ALA A 210 -43.53 15.40 -32.42
N PRO A 211 -44.63 14.74 -32.88
CA PRO A 211 -45.62 14.23 -31.92
C PRO A 211 -46.48 13.00 -32.37
N GLY A 212 -47.09 12.31 -31.39
CA GLY A 212 -48.50 11.88 -31.38
C GLY A 212 -48.96 10.58 -32.13
N PRO A 213 -49.75 9.69 -31.49
CA PRO A 213 -50.45 8.53 -32.12
C PRO A 213 -51.93 8.89 -32.47
N PRO A 214 -52.90 7.99 -32.82
CA PRO A 214 -52.90 6.55 -33.15
C PRO A 214 -53.78 6.15 -34.40
N ALA A 215 -53.93 4.82 -34.64
CA ALA A 215 -55.16 4.08 -35.07
C ALA A 215 -55.06 3.24 -36.38
N GLY A 216 -55.58 2.00 -36.30
CA GLY A 216 -56.08 1.26 -37.47
C GLY A 216 -55.68 -0.22 -37.56
N ALA A 217 -56.47 -1.12 -36.97
CA ALA A 217 -56.51 -2.53 -37.39
C ALA A 217 -57.22 -2.66 -38.76
N PRO A 218 -57.06 -3.78 -39.50
CA PRO A 218 -58.09 -4.81 -39.34
C PRO A 218 -57.59 -6.27 -39.43
N ASN A 219 -58.49 -7.11 -38.91
CA ASN A 219 -58.50 -8.55 -38.78
C ASN A 219 -58.80 -9.25 -40.14
N VAL A 220 -58.10 -10.34 -40.47
CA VAL A 220 -58.58 -11.30 -41.50
C VAL A 220 -58.35 -12.74 -41.02
N ARG A 221 -59.48 -13.44 -40.89
CA ARG A 221 -59.62 -14.87 -40.62
C ARG A 221 -59.24 -15.71 -41.85
N GLY A 222 -58.65 -16.88 -41.56
CA GLY A 222 -59.05 -18.15 -42.17
C GLY A 222 -58.29 -18.60 -43.41
N SER A 223 -57.66 -19.78 -43.33
CA SER A 223 -58.03 -21.00 -44.08
C SER A 223 -56.87 -22.00 -44.11
N ARG A 224 -57.08 -23.21 -43.58
CA ARG A 224 -56.29 -24.43 -43.92
C ARG A 224 -56.70 -24.90 -45.33
N PRO A 225 -55.83 -25.59 -46.08
CA PRO A 225 -55.77 -27.07 -46.08
C PRO A 225 -54.30 -27.57 -46.21
N ARG A 226 -53.92 -28.84 -46.10
CA ARG A 226 -54.57 -30.15 -46.15
C ARG A 226 -53.70 -31.15 -45.36
#